data_AF-E6QFX0-F1
#
_entry.id   AF-E6QFX0-F1
#
_cell.length_a   1.000
_cell.length_b   1.000
_cell.length_c   1.000
_cell.angle_alpha   90.00
_cell.angle_beta   90.00
_cell.angle_gamma   90.00
#
_symmetry.space_group_name_H-M   'P 1'
#
loop_
_entity.id
_entity.type
_entity.pdbx_description
1 polymer ?
#
loop_
_entity_poly.entity_id
_entity_poly.type
_entity_poly.pdbx_seq_one_letter_code
_entity_poly.pdbx_strand_id
1 'polypeptide(L)'
;MTGPMLDRLEAICRSTAAKWECEVLEFNGEADHVHLLLALTPKVLPSAFVNNLKTVTSRLLRKEFADHLKRYYWSKPVFWNRSYCILTVGGAPLSVLKQYIEQQERPE
;
A
#
# COMPACT_ATOMS: atom_id res chain seq x y z
N MET A 1 1.55 2.69 17.15
CA MET A 1 2.18 3.59 16.17
C MET A 1 1.94 5.01 16.64
N THR A 2 2.99 5.82 16.67
CA THR A 2 2.91 7.25 17.02
C THR A 2 2.74 8.08 15.75
N GLY A 3 2.37 9.36 15.87
CA GLY A 3 2.28 10.29 14.73
C GLY A 3 3.55 10.28 13.85
N PRO A 4 4.76 10.48 14.41
CA PRO A 4 6.00 10.42 13.63
C PRO A 4 6.26 9.08 12.94
N MET A 5 5.78 7.97 13.50
CA MET A 5 5.87 6.67 12.84
C MET A 5 4.90 6.56 11.67
N LEU A 6 3.70 7.14 11.76
CA LEU A 6 2.73 7.19 10.68
C LEU A 6 3.24 8.05 9.52
N ASP A 7 3.77 9.24 9.80
CA ASP A 7 4.37 10.11 8.78
C ASP A 7 5.51 9.40 8.04
N ARG A 8 6.34 8.69 8.80
CA ARG A 8 7.44 7.93 8.23
C ARG A 8 6.96 6.72 7.43
N LEU A 9 5.96 6.02 7.93
CA LEU A 9 5.34 4.89 7.24
C LEU A 9 4.72 5.33 5.92
N GLU A 10 4.01 6.45 5.91
CA GLU A 10 3.44 7.05 4.69
C GLU A 10 4.54 7.32 3.64
N ALA A 11 5.63 7.98 4.04
CA ALA A 11 6.74 8.27 3.14
C ALA A 11 7.35 6.99 2.54
N ILE A 12 7.49 5.92 3.34
CA ILE A 12 7.98 4.62 2.85
C ILE A 12 6.96 3.97 1.91
N CYS A 13 5.67 4.03 2.23
CA CYS A 13 4.58 3.50 1.40
C CYS A 13 4.55 4.20 0.03
N ARG A 14 4.61 5.53 0.00
CA ARG A 14 4.65 6.33 -1.24
C ARG A 14 5.88 5.98 -2.09
N SER A 15 7.07 5.91 -1.48
CA SER A 15 8.29 5.52 -2.18
C SER A 15 8.25 4.08 -2.71
N THR A 16 7.62 3.17 -1.96
CA THR A 16 7.49 1.76 -2.36
C THR A 16 6.46 1.63 -3.49
N ALA A 17 5.31 2.29 -3.40
CA ALA A 17 4.31 2.33 -4.45
C ALA A 17 4.89 2.84 -5.78
N ALA A 18 5.64 3.95 -5.74
CA ALA A 18 6.27 4.49 -6.94
C ALA A 18 7.22 3.51 -7.65
N LYS A 19 7.97 2.69 -6.90
CA LYS A 19 8.85 1.64 -7.46
C LYS A 19 8.10 0.49 -8.12
N TRP A 20 6.83 0.33 -7.76
CA TRP A 20 5.91 -0.64 -8.36
C TRP A 20 5.04 -0.02 -9.45
N GLU A 21 5.34 1.23 -9.87
CA GLU A 21 4.52 2.00 -10.81
C GLU A 21 3.08 2.21 -10.30
N CYS A 22 2.88 2.20 -8.98
CA CYS A 22 1.61 2.44 -8.32
C CYS A 22 1.62 3.79 -7.60
N GLU A 23 0.43 4.30 -7.26
CA GLU A 23 0.26 5.55 -6.52
C GLU A 23 -0.50 5.32 -5.21
N VAL A 24 -0.07 6.00 -4.14
CA VAL A 24 -0.84 6.13 -2.89
C VAL A 24 -1.68 7.40 -3.01
N LEU A 25 -2.99 7.23 -3.20
CA LEU A 25 -3.92 8.35 -3.30
C LEU A 25 -4.20 8.94 -1.92
N GLU A 26 -4.48 8.08 -0.94
CA GLU A 26 -4.66 8.46 0.45
C GLU A 26 -3.99 7.47 1.41
N PHE A 27 -3.55 8.01 2.55
CA PHE A 27 -2.95 7.25 3.63
C PHE A 27 -3.46 7.81 4.96
N ASN A 28 -3.91 6.93 5.84
CA ASN A 28 -4.17 7.27 7.23
C ASN A 28 -4.04 6.01 8.10
N GLY A 29 -4.01 6.17 9.42
CA GLY A 29 -3.95 5.03 10.30
C GLY A 29 -4.13 5.39 11.77
N GLU A 30 -4.23 4.33 12.56
CA GLU A 30 -4.39 4.39 14.00
C GLU A 30 -3.12 3.86 14.70
N ALA A 31 -3.22 3.64 16.00
CA ALA A 31 -2.09 3.13 16.78
C ALA A 31 -1.70 1.69 16.39
N ASP A 32 -2.58 0.91 15.78
CA ASP A 32 -2.40 -0.53 15.55
C ASP A 32 -2.56 -0.98 14.09
N HIS A 33 -3.11 -0.13 13.21
CA HIS A 33 -3.30 -0.45 11.79
C HIS A 33 -3.25 0.80 10.89
N VAL A 34 -3.17 0.57 9.58
CA VAL A 34 -3.18 1.63 8.55
C VAL A 34 -4.11 1.28 7.40
N HIS A 35 -4.66 2.31 6.76
CA HIS A 35 -5.49 2.25 5.56
C HIS A 35 -4.79 2.98 4.42
N LEU A 36 -4.77 2.35 3.25
CA LEU A 36 -4.19 2.91 2.04
C LEU A 36 -5.22 2.86 0.92
N LEU A 37 -5.48 4.00 0.29
CA LEU A 37 -6.15 4.05 -1.02
C LEU A 37 -5.07 4.06 -2.10
N LEU A 38 -5.11 3.07 -2.99
CA LEU A 38 -4.06 2.81 -3.97
C LEU A 38 -4.63 2.83 -5.39
N ALA A 39 -3.91 3.49 -6.31
CA ALA A 39 -4.07 3.25 -7.74
C ALA A 39 -3.02 2.23 -8.18
N LEU A 40 -3.46 1.01 -8.49
CA LEU A 40 -2.60 -0.08 -8.95
C LEU A 40 -2.64 -0.20 -10.48
N THR A 41 -1.51 -0.59 -11.08
CA THR A 41 -1.49 -0.95 -12.51
C THR A 41 -1.99 -2.39 -12.71
N PRO A 42 -2.58 -2.71 -13.87
CA PRO A 42 -3.08 -4.08 -14.15
C PRO A 42 -2.00 -5.18 -14.12
N LYS A 43 -0.72 -4.80 -14.23
CA LYS A 43 0.42 -5.73 -14.19
C LYS A 43 0.76 -6.18 -12.77
N VAL A 44 0.31 -5.45 -11.75
CA VAL A 44 0.67 -5.69 -10.36
C VAL A 44 -0.25 -6.71 -9.74
N LEU A 45 0.34 -7.77 -9.18
CA LEU A 45 -0.39 -8.71 -8.34
C LEU A 45 -0.61 -8.07 -6.95
N PRO A 46 -1.85 -7.81 -6.50
CA PRO A 46 -2.09 -7.04 -5.28
C PRO A 46 -1.48 -7.69 -4.02
N SER A 47 -1.54 -9.02 -3.93
CA SER A 47 -0.95 -9.77 -2.80
C SER A 47 0.58 -9.65 -2.77
N ALA A 48 1.24 -9.69 -3.93
CA ALA A 48 2.69 -9.51 -4.03
C ALA A 48 3.11 -8.09 -3.62
N PHE A 49 2.35 -7.09 -4.05
CA PHE A 49 2.56 -5.70 -3.65
C PHE A 49 2.43 -5.54 -2.12
N VAL A 50 1.34 -6.03 -1.52
CA VAL A 50 1.13 -5.93 -0.06
C VAL A 50 2.23 -6.65 0.71
N ASN A 51 2.68 -7.82 0.26
CA ASN A 51 3.79 -8.55 0.89
C ASN A 51 5.10 -7.74 0.84
N ASN A 52 5.40 -7.11 -0.30
CA ASN A 52 6.57 -6.26 -0.44
C ASN A 52 6.47 -5.02 0.47
N LEU A 53 5.34 -4.33 0.43
CA LEU A 53 5.05 -3.15 1.25
C LEU A 53 5.25 -3.46 2.74
N LYS A 54 4.63 -4.53 3.25
CA LYS A 54 4.74 -4.96 4.65
C LYS A 54 6.18 -5.34 5.02
N THR A 55 6.91 -5.97 4.10
CA THR A 55 8.32 -6.35 4.34
C THR A 55 9.24 -5.13 4.44
N VAL A 56 9.13 -4.20 3.49
CA VAL A 56 9.96 -2.99 3.44
C VAL A 56 9.67 -2.10 4.64
N THR A 57 8.39 -1.83 4.93
CA THR A 57 7.97 -1.00 6.05
C THR A 57 8.35 -1.61 7.40
N SER A 58 8.14 -2.91 7.60
CA SER A 58 8.58 -3.62 8.81
C SER A 58 10.08 -3.47 9.05
N ARG A 59 10.89 -3.67 8.00
CA ARG A 59 12.36 -3.57 8.13
C ARG A 59 12.80 -2.15 8.49
N LEU A 60 12.28 -1.15 7.79
CA LEU A 60 12.69 0.24 7.99
C LEU A 60 12.19 0.82 9.32
N LEU A 61 10.93 0.60 9.68
CA LEU A 61 10.40 1.08 10.95
C LEU A 61 11.07 0.41 12.16
N ARG A 62 11.36 -0.90 12.08
CA ARG A 62 12.12 -1.58 13.16
C ARG A 62 13.54 -1.06 13.29
N LYS A 63 14.16 -0.58 12.20
CA LYS A 63 15.49 0.04 12.23
C LYS A 63 15.43 1.43 12.86
N GLU A 64 14.48 2.25 12.44
CA GLU A 64 14.40 3.67 12.79
C GLU A 64 13.74 3.91 14.16
N PHE A 65 12.79 3.06 14.58
CA PHE A 65 12.02 3.21 15.83
C PHE A 65 12.26 2.04 16.79
N ALA A 66 13.45 1.43 16.74
CA ALA A 66 13.78 0.23 17.51
C ALA A 66 13.46 0.37 19.01
N ASP A 67 13.83 1.49 19.63
CA ASP A 67 13.68 1.70 21.07
C ASP A 67 12.24 1.91 21.53
N HIS A 68 11.39 2.42 20.64
CA HIS A 68 9.95 2.46 20.87
C HIS A 68 9.34 1.06 20.71
N LEU A 69 9.69 0.35 19.63
CA LEU A 69 9.10 -0.94 19.27
C LEU A 69 9.51 -2.09 20.20
N LYS A 70 10.71 -2.04 20.79
CA LYS A 70 11.17 -3.04 21.77
C LYS A 70 10.21 -3.19 22.96
N ARG A 71 9.52 -2.11 23.34
CA ARG A 71 8.57 -2.09 24.47
C ARG A 71 7.31 -2.91 24.22
N TYR A 72 6.94 -3.10 22.95
CA TYR A 72 5.72 -3.80 22.54
C TYR A 72 6.00 -5.20 21.99
N TYR A 73 7.16 -5.40 21.36
CA TYR A 73 7.47 -6.64 20.65
C TYR A 73 8.59 -7.46 21.29
N TRP A 74 9.14 -7.05 22.45
CA TRP A 74 10.23 -7.75 23.16
C TRP A 74 11.38 -8.16 22.24
N SER A 75 11.83 -7.21 21.40
CA SER A 75 12.90 -7.42 20.40
C SER A 75 12.62 -8.49 19.33
N LYS A 76 11.39 -9.01 19.22
CA LYS A 76 11.00 -9.89 18.11
C LYS A 76 11.03 -9.12 16.79
N PRO A 77 11.50 -9.73 15.68
CA PRO A 77 11.63 -9.07 14.38
C PRO A 77 10.29 -8.97 13.62
N VAL A 78 9.21 -8.59 14.32
CA VAL A 78 7.84 -8.49 13.80
C VAL A 78 7.33 -7.07 13.91
N PHE A 79 6.41 -6.69 13.02
CA PHE A 79 5.76 -5.38 13.06
C PHE A 79 4.30 -5.50 12.63
N TRP A 80 4.07 -6.16 11.49
CA TRP A 80 2.72 -6.40 10.97
C TRP A 80 2.14 -7.73 11.42
N ASN A 81 0.81 -7.75 11.59
CA ASN A 81 0.05 -9.00 11.52
C ASN A 81 0.28 -9.68 10.16
N ARG A 82 0.18 -11.01 10.07
CA ARG A 82 0.30 -11.74 8.80
C ARG A 82 -0.84 -11.38 7.84
N SER A 83 -2.06 -11.24 8.35
CA SER A 83 -3.25 -10.92 7.58
C SER A 83 -3.25 -9.49 7.04
N TYR A 84 -4.02 -9.27 5.98
CA TYR A 84 -4.29 -7.95 5.39
C TYR A 84 -5.68 -7.98 4.75
N CYS A 85 -6.26 -6.80 4.52
CA CYS A 85 -7.54 -6.64 3.81
C CYS A 85 -7.28 -5.90 2.49
N ILE A 86 -7.92 -6.34 1.41
CA ILE A 86 -7.94 -5.65 0.12
C ILE A 86 -9.40 -5.57 -0.32
N LEU A 87 -9.85 -4.36 -0.62
CA LEU A 87 -11.17 -4.07 -1.14
C LEU A 87 -11.00 -3.32 -2.46
N THR A 88 -11.71 -3.73 -3.50
CA THR A 88 -11.73 -2.99 -4.76
C THR A 88 -12.74 -1.87 -4.65
N VAL A 89 -12.32 -0.66 -4.97
CA VAL A 89 -13.18 0.53 -5.02
C VAL A 89 -13.16 1.08 -6.44
N GLY A 90 -14.34 1.23 -7.02
CA GLY A 90 -14.51 1.78 -8.36
C GLY A 90 -14.73 0.74 -9.46
N GLY A 91 -15.58 1.14 -10.40
CA GLY A 91 -15.69 0.60 -11.74
C GLY A 91 -15.95 1.80 -12.67
N ALA A 92 -15.36 1.79 -13.87
CA ALA A 92 -15.73 2.78 -14.87
C ALA A 92 -17.24 2.63 -15.14
N PRO A 93 -18.00 3.74 -15.20
CA PRO A 93 -19.40 3.67 -15.64
C PRO A 93 -19.47 2.91 -16.96
N LEU A 94 -20.52 2.10 -17.16
CA LEU A 94 -20.69 1.33 -18.40
C LEU A 94 -20.58 2.20 -19.65
N SER A 95 -20.98 3.48 -19.56
CA SER A 95 -20.82 4.47 -20.62
C SER A 95 -19.36 4.74 -20.99
N VAL A 96 -18.46 4.88 -20.01
CA VAL A 96 -17.02 5.10 -20.24
C VAL A 96 -16.38 3.88 -20.90
N LEU A 97 -16.78 2.67 -20.48
CA LEU A 97 -16.30 1.43 -21.11
C LEU A 97 -16.77 1.28 -22.55
N LYS A 98 -18.04 1.60 -22.84
CA LYS A 98 -18.59 1.57 -24.21
C LYS A 98 -17.86 2.55 -25.13
N GLN A 99 -17.67 3.79 -24.67
CA GLN A 99 -16.96 4.80 -25.44
C GLN A 99 -15.50 4.41 -25.71
N TYR A 100 -14.81 3.83 -24.71
CA TYR A 100 -13.46 3.29 -24.92
C TYR A 100 -13.42 2.21 -26.00
N ILE A 101 -14.40 1.29 -26.04
CA ILE A 101 -14.50 0.24 -27.06
C ILE A 101 -14.77 0.83 -28.45
N GLU A 102 -15.68 1.80 -28.55
CA GLU A 102 -16.01 2.48 -29.82
C GLU A 102 -14.83 3.26 -30.40
N GLN A 103 -13.94 3.77 -29.54
CA GLN A 103 -12.76 4.55 -29.93
C GLN A 103 -11.54 3.68 -30.30
N GLN A 104 -11.62 2.36 -30.16
CA GLN A 104 -10.54 1.46 -30.60
C GLN A 104 -10.60 1.30 -32.13
N GLU A 105 -9.50 1.64 -32.81
CA GLU A 105 -9.40 1.42 -34.26
C GLU A 105 -9.51 -0.06 -34.58
N ARG A 106 -10.31 -0.37 -35.62
CA ARG A 106 -10.39 -1.71 -36.18
C ARG A 106 -9.35 -1.79 -37.32
N PRO A 107 -8.35 -2.68 -37.23
CA PRO A 107 -7.41 -2.91 -38.34
C PRO A 107 -8.16 -3.39 -39.59
N GLU A 108 -7.66 -3.03 -40.78
CA GLU A 108 -8.13 -3.57 -42.07
C GLU A 108 -7.83 -5.07 -42.22
#